data_AF-A0A355XWA0-F1
#
_entry.id   AF-A0A355XWA0-F1
#
_cell.length_a   1.000
_cell.length_b   1.000
_cell.length_c   1.000
_cell.angle_alpha   90.00
_cell.angle_beta   90.00
_cell.angle_gamma   90.00
#
_symmetry.space_group_name_H-M   'P 1'
#
loop_
_entity.id
_entity.type
_entity.pdbx_description
1 polymer ?
#
loop_
_entity_poly.entity_id
_entity_poly.type
_entity_poly.pdbx_seq_one_letter_code
_entity_poly.pdbx_strand_id
1 'polypeptide(L)'
;MKVMFFKTLRQVGIVVALLSLCGCEIHTTDVVTVKQGGTTYRGQMADGKRNGMGVLLVGDSLAYSGQWKDGLRQGQGVVTDSMGRSIHGVWDHDTIVSGTRRDSAGVYTGGFNRRLMASGYGAYRDNNGTYYEGQWKKDERTGFGFSSQHRYFRVGEWKKDVYKGERLSYTADRIYGIDLSKYQHGKGRKRYGIDWQRLRISHLGTLSRKNIQGDVDYKVSFVFIKSTEGTSVLNPYYASDYAAARRNGYPVGTYHFFSHRSTGAQQALYFLNHSHIQKGDLPPVLDLEPLPSQVKQMGGAVGMWRRVRSWLQTVEKHTGMQPILYISQTFVNRYLDAAPDIKHTYPVWIARYGEYKPDVKLWIWQLAPDGHVAGIHGTVDINVFNGYEGEFQQWLTKVRKR
;
A
#
# COMPACT_ATOMS: atom_id res chain seq x y z
N MET A 1 -57.53 37.78 38.04
CA MET A 1 -57.40 36.33 38.28
C MET A 1 -57.33 35.61 36.93
N LYS A 2 -56.12 35.35 36.40
CA LYS A 2 -55.80 34.43 35.27
C LYS A 2 -54.39 34.75 34.76
N VAL A 3 -53.36 34.18 35.37
CA VAL A 3 -52.07 33.95 34.71
C VAL A 3 -51.40 32.76 35.41
N MET A 4 -51.34 31.61 34.74
CA MET A 4 -50.29 30.57 34.85
C MET A 4 -50.85 29.30 34.23
N PHE A 5 -50.48 28.96 32.99
CA PHE A 5 -50.50 27.59 32.44
C PHE A 5 -50.00 27.60 30.97
N PHE A 6 -48.79 28.11 30.70
CA PHE A 6 -48.25 28.05 29.31
C PHE A 6 -46.75 27.73 29.17
N LYS A 7 -45.95 27.60 30.25
CA LYS A 7 -44.52 27.24 30.13
C LYS A 7 -44.23 25.73 30.17
N THR A 8 -45.13 24.90 30.72
CA THR A 8 -44.88 23.46 30.90
C THR A 8 -45.20 22.60 29.67
N LEU A 9 -46.15 23.02 28.81
CA LEU A 9 -46.53 22.24 27.62
C LEU A 9 -45.46 22.24 26.51
N ARG A 10 -44.67 23.32 26.37
CA ARG A 10 -43.70 23.46 25.28
C ARG A 10 -42.49 22.52 25.42
N GLN A 11 -42.08 22.21 26.64
CA GLN A 11 -40.96 21.28 26.90
C GLN A 11 -41.36 19.80 26.87
N VAL A 12 -42.63 19.47 27.13
CA VAL A 12 -43.14 18.09 26.99
C VAL A 12 -43.25 17.72 25.51
N GLY A 13 -43.70 18.64 24.65
CA GLY A 13 -43.84 18.41 23.20
C GLY A 13 -42.52 18.11 22.47
N ILE A 14 -41.41 18.75 22.85
CA ILE A 14 -40.09 18.51 22.23
C ILE A 14 -39.55 17.12 22.60
N VAL A 15 -39.82 16.63 23.81
CA VAL A 15 -39.31 15.33 24.30
C VAL A 15 -40.12 14.16 23.73
N VAL A 16 -41.44 14.31 23.58
CA VAL A 16 -42.29 13.32 22.90
C VAL A 16 -41.88 13.19 21.42
N ALA A 17 -41.51 14.30 20.77
CA ALA A 17 -40.99 14.28 19.40
C ALA A 17 -39.61 13.59 19.28
N LEU A 18 -38.74 13.70 20.30
CA LEU A 18 -37.43 13.02 20.32
C LEU A 18 -37.52 11.53 20.63
N LEU A 19 -38.57 11.12 21.35
CA LEU A 19 -38.86 9.72 21.67
C LEU A 19 -39.62 9.01 20.54
N SER A 20 -40.39 9.73 19.72
CA SER A 20 -41.18 9.17 18.60
C SER A 20 -40.40 8.91 17.31
N LEU A 21 -39.14 9.39 17.22
CA LEU A 21 -38.26 9.19 16.06
C LEU A 21 -37.88 7.71 15.79
N CYS A 22 -38.25 6.77 16.67
CA CYS A 22 -37.92 5.35 16.57
C CYS A 22 -39.14 4.41 16.38
N GLY A 23 -40.35 4.93 16.13
CA GLY A 23 -41.48 4.11 15.69
C GLY A 23 -42.14 3.18 16.71
N CYS A 24 -41.98 3.40 18.02
CA CYS A 24 -42.75 2.71 19.06
C CYS A 24 -43.61 3.69 19.86
N GLU A 25 -44.84 3.29 20.18
CA GLU A 25 -45.74 4.03 21.07
C GLU A 25 -45.23 3.95 22.51
N ILE A 26 -44.95 5.10 23.11
CA ILE A 26 -44.67 5.22 24.55
C ILE A 26 -45.95 5.70 25.21
N HIS A 27 -46.50 4.91 26.13
CA HIS A 27 -47.56 5.38 27.01
C HIS A 27 -46.98 6.37 28.02
N THR A 28 -47.54 7.57 28.08
CA THR A 28 -47.04 8.67 28.92
C THR A 28 -47.08 8.35 30.42
N THR A 29 -47.86 7.35 30.83
CA THR A 29 -47.96 6.86 32.21
C THR A 29 -46.72 6.12 32.70
N ASP A 30 -45.87 5.64 31.78
CA ASP A 30 -44.70 4.82 32.13
C ASP A 30 -43.40 5.63 32.20
N VAL A 31 -43.49 6.96 32.07
CA VAL A 31 -42.35 7.86 32.00
C VAL A 31 -42.14 8.56 33.33
N VAL A 32 -40.99 8.34 33.95
CA VAL A 32 -40.58 9.08 35.14
C VAL A 32 -39.59 10.19 34.79
N THR A 33 -39.55 11.24 35.60
CA THR A 33 -38.49 12.25 35.55
C THR A 33 -37.60 12.12 36.79
N VAL A 34 -36.33 11.79 36.58
CA VAL A 34 -35.32 11.68 37.65
C VAL A 34 -34.29 12.79 37.46
N LYS A 35 -34.16 13.67 38.46
CA LYS A 35 -33.12 14.70 38.50
C LYS A 35 -32.06 14.28 39.51
N GLN A 36 -30.81 14.24 39.07
CA GLN A 36 -29.67 13.91 39.93
C GLN A 36 -28.48 14.79 39.54
N GLY A 37 -28.11 15.71 40.44
CA GLY A 37 -27.09 16.73 40.17
C GLY A 37 -27.45 17.56 38.94
N GLY A 38 -26.51 17.71 38.01
CA GLY A 38 -26.70 18.43 36.74
C GLY A 38 -27.38 17.63 35.63
N THR A 39 -27.89 16.41 35.92
CA THR A 39 -28.51 15.55 34.90
C THR A 39 -30.01 15.37 35.13
N THR A 40 -30.75 15.29 34.03
CA THR A 40 -32.19 14.99 34.03
C THR A 40 -32.45 13.79 33.12
N TYR A 41 -32.94 12.69 33.70
CA TYR A 41 -33.44 11.55 32.94
C TYR A 41 -34.96 11.64 32.84
N ARG A 42 -35.49 11.34 31.65
CA ARG A 42 -36.93 11.19 31.38
C ARG A 42 -37.16 9.93 30.56
N GLY A 43 -37.79 8.92 31.13
CA GLY A 43 -38.01 7.65 30.43
C GLY A 43 -38.58 6.56 31.31
N GLN A 44 -38.65 5.36 30.74
CA GLN A 44 -39.13 4.15 31.40
C GLN A 44 -38.10 3.62 32.41
N MET A 45 -38.59 2.96 33.46
CA MET A 45 -37.75 2.36 34.51
C MET A 45 -38.27 0.97 34.86
N ALA A 46 -37.35 0.07 35.24
CA ALA A 46 -37.65 -1.23 35.84
C ALA A 46 -36.64 -1.50 36.96
N ASP A 47 -37.09 -2.02 38.09
CA ASP A 47 -36.26 -2.36 39.27
C ASP A 47 -35.33 -1.22 39.73
N GLY A 48 -35.84 0.01 39.70
CA GLY A 48 -35.08 1.21 40.08
C GLY A 48 -33.99 1.62 39.08
N LYS A 49 -33.92 0.98 37.91
CA LYS A 49 -32.95 1.25 36.84
C LYS A 49 -33.64 1.74 35.57
N ARG A 50 -32.90 2.48 34.74
CA ARG A 50 -33.36 2.93 33.41
C ARG A 50 -33.56 1.70 32.54
N ASN A 51 -34.76 1.52 31.99
CA ASN A 51 -35.10 0.35 31.20
C ASN A 51 -36.20 0.72 30.20
N GLY A 52 -36.05 0.35 28.93
CA GLY A 52 -36.93 0.83 27.85
C GLY A 52 -36.45 2.14 27.24
N MET A 53 -37.36 2.96 26.72
CA MET A 53 -37.02 4.21 26.04
C MET A 53 -36.79 5.35 27.04
N GLY A 54 -35.77 6.20 26.78
CA GLY A 54 -35.55 7.38 27.61
C GLY A 54 -34.54 8.38 27.08
N VAL A 55 -34.66 9.60 27.58
CA VAL A 55 -33.81 10.75 27.29
C VAL A 55 -33.00 11.13 28.53
N LEU A 56 -31.69 11.30 28.36
CA LEU A 56 -30.79 11.85 29.34
C LEU A 56 -30.31 13.24 28.88
N LEU A 57 -30.47 14.23 29.75
CA LEU A 57 -30.01 15.59 29.56
C LEU A 57 -28.90 15.93 30.56
N VAL A 58 -27.93 16.74 30.12
CA VAL A 58 -26.94 17.41 30.98
C VAL A 58 -27.22 18.91 30.89
N GLY A 59 -27.72 19.50 31.98
CA GLY A 59 -28.40 20.80 31.89
C GLY A 59 -29.59 20.71 30.92
N ASP A 60 -29.61 21.60 29.92
CA ASP A 60 -30.61 21.62 28.85
C ASP A 60 -30.14 20.90 27.56
N SER A 61 -28.91 20.37 27.56
CA SER A 61 -28.32 19.72 26.38
C SER A 61 -28.64 18.22 26.35
N LEU A 62 -29.04 17.73 25.18
CA LEU A 62 -29.22 16.30 24.94
C LEU A 62 -27.90 15.55 25.14
N ALA A 63 -27.84 14.65 26.12
CA ALA A 63 -26.72 13.73 26.26
C ALA A 63 -26.98 12.41 25.53
N TYR A 64 -28.18 11.83 25.70
CA TYR A 64 -28.59 10.60 25.01
C TYR A 64 -30.11 10.52 24.85
N SER A 65 -30.60 9.99 23.75
CA SER A 65 -32.00 9.58 23.54
C SER A 65 -32.02 8.21 22.89
N GLY A 66 -32.65 7.21 23.52
CA GLY A 66 -32.70 5.87 22.94
C GLY A 66 -33.13 4.80 23.93
N GLN A 67 -32.83 3.54 23.60
CA GLN A 67 -33.16 2.39 24.44
C GLN A 67 -32.17 2.25 25.61
N TRP A 68 -32.67 1.73 26.71
CA TRP A 68 -31.97 1.45 27.95
C TRP A 68 -32.28 0.01 28.38
N LYS A 69 -31.31 -0.67 28.98
CA LYS A 69 -31.49 -1.97 29.63
C LYS A 69 -30.63 -2.01 30.88
N ASP A 70 -31.25 -2.30 32.03
CA ASP A 70 -30.58 -2.42 33.33
C ASP A 70 -29.67 -1.23 33.70
N GLY A 71 -30.08 -0.02 33.32
CA GLY A 71 -29.33 1.22 33.57
C GLY A 71 -28.31 1.61 32.50
N LEU A 72 -28.06 0.74 31.51
CA LEU A 72 -27.08 0.94 30.43
C LEU A 72 -27.77 1.34 29.13
N ARG A 73 -27.10 2.13 28.29
CA ARG A 73 -27.55 2.41 26.92
C ARG A 73 -27.45 1.14 26.08
N GLN A 74 -28.53 0.81 25.38
CA GLN A 74 -28.69 -0.40 24.58
C GLN A 74 -29.42 -0.05 23.27
N GLY A 75 -29.32 -0.89 22.24
CA GLY A 75 -30.15 -0.78 21.04
C GLY A 75 -29.92 0.51 20.25
N GLN A 76 -30.95 1.03 19.60
CA GLN A 76 -30.84 2.27 18.81
C GLN A 76 -30.86 3.50 19.72
N GLY A 77 -30.01 4.47 19.43
CA GLY A 77 -29.99 5.75 20.14
C GLY A 77 -29.19 6.85 19.47
N VAL A 78 -29.43 8.07 19.93
CA VAL A 78 -28.73 9.29 19.53
C VAL A 78 -27.97 9.84 20.71
N VAL A 79 -26.69 10.16 20.52
CA VAL A 79 -25.83 10.80 21.54
C VAL A 79 -25.25 12.09 20.98
N THR A 80 -24.97 13.05 21.86
CA THR A 80 -24.24 14.26 21.49
C THR A 80 -22.80 14.17 21.97
N ASP A 81 -21.83 14.43 21.10
CA ASP A 81 -20.42 14.46 21.47
C ASP A 81 -19.99 15.78 22.14
N SER A 82 -18.73 15.87 22.56
CA SER A 82 -18.20 17.07 23.25
C SER A 82 -18.16 18.33 22.38
N MET A 83 -18.36 18.20 21.06
CA MET A 83 -18.44 19.32 20.12
C MET A 83 -19.89 19.63 19.71
N GLY A 84 -20.88 19.03 20.37
CA GLY A 84 -22.29 19.26 20.08
C GLY A 84 -22.81 18.49 18.86
N ARG A 85 -22.03 17.56 18.29
CA ARG A 85 -22.45 16.81 17.09
C ARG A 85 -23.29 15.61 17.50
N SER A 86 -24.38 15.39 16.76
CA SER A 86 -25.24 14.23 16.95
C SER A 86 -24.64 12.99 16.27
N ILE A 87 -24.68 11.87 16.99
CA ILE A 87 -24.27 10.56 16.52
C ILE A 87 -25.45 9.61 16.69
N HIS A 88 -25.94 9.06 15.58
CA HIS A 88 -27.00 8.06 15.55
C HIS A 88 -26.38 6.67 15.47
N GLY A 89 -26.69 5.75 16.37
CA GLY A 89 -26.05 4.44 16.31
C GLY A 89 -26.66 3.37 17.19
N VAL A 90 -26.02 2.20 17.13
CA VAL A 90 -26.36 1.00 17.90
C VAL A 90 -25.47 0.93 19.13
N TRP A 91 -26.10 0.76 20.29
CA TRP A 91 -25.51 0.68 21.61
C TRP A 91 -25.57 -0.74 22.14
N ASP A 92 -24.50 -1.15 22.79
CA ASP A 92 -24.41 -2.38 23.55
C ASP A 92 -23.65 -2.10 24.84
N HIS A 93 -24.31 -2.23 25.99
CA HIS A 93 -23.74 -2.02 27.32
C HIS A 93 -22.90 -0.73 27.43
N ASP A 94 -23.53 0.42 27.14
CA ASP A 94 -22.91 1.76 27.15
C ASP A 94 -21.79 2.00 26.11
N THR A 95 -21.59 1.08 25.18
CA THR A 95 -20.64 1.21 24.07
C THR A 95 -21.40 1.35 22.76
N ILE A 96 -21.08 2.37 21.97
CA ILE A 96 -21.59 2.47 20.60
C ILE A 96 -20.82 1.52 19.69
N VAL A 97 -21.51 0.49 19.18
CA VAL A 97 -20.94 -0.56 18.33
C VAL A 97 -20.70 -0.03 16.91
N SER A 98 -21.65 0.76 16.41
CA SER A 98 -21.58 1.44 15.12
C SER A 98 -22.51 2.65 15.13
N GLY A 99 -22.11 3.75 14.50
CA GLY A 99 -22.97 4.91 14.36
C GLY A 99 -22.58 5.82 13.20
N THR A 100 -23.41 6.82 12.96
CA THR A 100 -23.25 7.84 11.93
C THR A 100 -23.18 9.21 12.59
N ARG A 101 -22.08 9.93 12.33
CA ARG A 101 -21.87 11.32 12.73
C ARG A 101 -21.89 12.19 11.47
N ARG A 102 -22.76 13.18 11.42
CA ARG A 102 -22.85 14.17 10.33
C ARG A 102 -22.50 15.55 10.87
N ASP A 103 -21.60 16.24 10.21
CA ASP A 103 -21.27 17.64 10.51
C ASP A 103 -21.01 18.44 9.22
N SER A 104 -20.52 19.68 9.37
CA SER A 104 -20.23 20.57 8.23
C SER A 104 -19.06 20.09 7.38
N ALA A 105 -18.22 19.17 7.85
CA ALA A 105 -17.10 18.63 7.09
C ALA A 105 -17.53 17.40 6.26
N GLY A 106 -18.44 16.59 6.78
CA GLY A 106 -18.94 15.42 6.07
C GLY A 106 -19.75 14.43 6.91
N VAL A 107 -19.72 13.17 6.48
CA VAL A 107 -20.42 12.05 7.12
C VAL A 107 -19.42 10.97 7.45
N TYR A 108 -19.32 10.61 8.74
CA TYR A 108 -18.60 9.43 9.21
C TYR A 108 -19.60 8.34 9.62
N THR A 109 -19.37 7.10 9.20
CA THR A 109 -20.12 5.92 9.64
C THR A 109 -19.13 4.83 10.08
N GLY A 110 -19.22 4.38 11.33
CA GLY A 110 -18.32 3.35 11.85
C GLY A 110 -18.29 3.29 13.38
N GLY A 111 -17.20 2.73 13.91
CA GLY A 111 -16.98 2.62 15.35
C GLY A 111 -16.59 3.93 16.01
N PHE A 112 -16.91 4.08 17.30
CA PHE A 112 -16.42 5.18 18.12
C PHE A 112 -15.83 4.65 19.42
N ASN A 113 -14.89 5.39 20.00
CA ASN A 113 -14.40 5.10 21.34
C ASN A 113 -15.31 5.71 22.42
N ARG A 114 -15.00 5.47 23.70
CA ARG A 114 -15.75 5.99 24.85
C ARG A 114 -15.88 7.53 24.92
N ARG A 115 -15.05 8.26 24.18
CA ARG A 115 -15.11 9.73 24.06
C ARG A 115 -15.84 10.17 22.78
N LEU A 116 -16.52 9.25 22.09
CA LEU A 116 -17.30 9.52 20.88
C LEU A 116 -16.46 10.06 19.70
N MET A 117 -15.16 9.77 19.70
CA MET A 117 -14.29 9.99 18.55
C MET A 117 -14.27 8.73 17.68
N ALA A 118 -14.21 8.90 16.36
CA ALA A 118 -14.11 7.81 15.40
C ALA A 118 -12.91 6.90 15.75
N SER A 119 -13.16 5.60 15.82
CA SER A 119 -12.20 4.61 16.28
C SER A 119 -12.58 3.21 15.80
N GLY A 120 -11.60 2.42 15.35
CA GLY A 120 -11.85 1.13 14.72
C GLY A 120 -12.16 1.29 13.23
N TYR A 121 -12.91 0.37 12.63
CA TYR A 121 -13.22 0.45 11.21
C TYR A 121 -14.37 1.42 10.93
N GLY A 122 -14.28 2.19 9.85
CA GLY A 122 -15.35 3.08 9.41
C GLY A 122 -15.07 3.78 8.09
N ALA A 123 -16.12 4.40 7.56
CA ALA A 123 -16.11 5.16 6.32
C ALA A 123 -16.36 6.64 6.58
N TYR A 124 -15.71 7.51 5.81
CA TYR A 124 -15.93 8.95 5.81
C TYR A 124 -16.07 9.46 4.39
N ARG A 125 -17.04 10.35 4.18
CA ARG A 125 -17.22 11.12 2.95
C ARG A 125 -17.27 12.59 3.28
N ASP A 126 -16.38 13.39 2.67
CA ASP A 126 -16.45 14.85 2.77
C ASP A 126 -17.42 15.45 1.74
N ASN A 127 -17.68 16.75 1.86
CA ASN A 127 -18.56 17.47 0.94
C ASN A 127 -17.96 17.70 -0.46
N ASN A 128 -16.67 17.47 -0.64
CA ASN A 128 -15.95 17.62 -1.92
C ASN A 128 -15.84 16.30 -2.68
N GLY A 129 -16.50 15.23 -2.21
CA GLY A 129 -16.48 13.92 -2.85
C GLY A 129 -15.25 13.07 -2.53
N THR A 130 -14.39 13.49 -1.60
CA THR A 130 -13.37 12.60 -1.03
C THR A 130 -14.06 11.51 -0.24
N TYR A 131 -13.62 10.27 -0.44
CA TYR A 131 -14.04 9.12 0.34
C TYR A 131 -12.83 8.47 1.01
N TYR A 132 -13.03 7.95 2.21
CA TYR A 132 -12.10 7.07 2.90
C TYR A 132 -12.87 5.93 3.56
N GLU A 133 -12.31 4.73 3.52
CA GLU A 133 -12.78 3.57 4.26
C GLU A 133 -11.57 2.83 4.84
N GLY A 134 -11.58 2.57 6.14
CA GLY A 134 -10.45 1.92 6.79
C GLY A 134 -10.44 2.10 8.30
N GLN A 135 -9.25 2.01 8.89
CA GLN A 135 -9.07 2.11 10.33
C GLN A 135 -8.97 3.57 10.81
N TRP A 136 -9.55 3.82 11.98
CA TRP A 136 -9.61 5.13 12.63
C TRP A 136 -9.08 5.03 14.05
N LYS A 137 -8.43 6.10 14.51
CA LYS A 137 -8.03 6.24 15.91
C LYS A 137 -8.11 7.69 16.33
N LYS A 138 -9.07 8.01 17.21
CA LYS A 138 -9.29 9.37 17.74
C LYS A 138 -9.52 10.39 16.62
N ASP A 139 -10.47 10.10 15.73
CA ASP A 139 -10.82 10.93 14.56
C ASP A 139 -9.74 11.06 13.47
N GLU A 140 -8.60 10.36 13.59
CA GLU A 140 -7.55 10.32 12.57
C GLU A 140 -7.59 9.00 11.77
N ARG A 141 -7.38 9.07 10.45
CA ARG A 141 -7.16 7.87 9.61
C ARG A 141 -5.85 7.20 9.98
N THR A 142 -5.88 5.90 10.17
CA THR A 142 -4.73 5.07 10.56
C THR A 142 -4.81 3.69 9.90
N GLY A 143 -3.73 2.91 9.96
CA GLY A 143 -3.72 1.52 9.50
C GLY A 143 -4.05 1.38 8.00
N PHE A 144 -4.47 0.19 7.58
CA PHE A 144 -4.85 -0.03 6.20
C PHE A 144 -6.20 0.63 5.87
N GLY A 145 -6.28 1.30 4.72
CA GLY A 145 -7.51 1.89 4.23
C GLY A 145 -7.44 2.29 2.75
N PHE A 146 -8.62 2.45 2.17
CA PHE A 146 -8.87 2.96 0.83
C PHE A 146 -9.27 4.43 0.89
N SER A 147 -8.78 5.24 -0.05
CA SER A 147 -9.30 6.58 -0.29
C SER A 147 -9.42 6.87 -1.78
N SER A 148 -10.53 7.48 -2.17
CA SER A 148 -10.68 8.12 -3.46
C SER A 148 -10.71 9.63 -3.29
N GLN A 149 -9.67 10.30 -3.79
CA GLN A 149 -9.62 11.75 -3.92
C GLN A 149 -9.71 12.08 -5.42
N HIS A 150 -10.91 12.41 -5.90
CA HIS A 150 -11.17 12.64 -7.33
C HIS A 150 -10.73 11.46 -8.21
N ARG A 151 -9.73 11.65 -9.09
CA ARG A 151 -9.20 10.61 -10.00
C ARG A 151 -8.10 9.74 -9.39
N TYR A 152 -7.67 10.03 -8.15
CA TYR A 152 -6.59 9.32 -7.50
C TYR A 152 -7.13 8.35 -6.46
N PHE A 153 -6.84 7.07 -6.67
CA PHE A 153 -7.11 6.01 -5.70
C PHE A 153 -5.84 5.73 -4.88
N ARG A 154 -6.02 5.65 -3.56
CA ARG A 154 -4.97 5.28 -2.60
C ARG A 154 -5.45 4.07 -1.83
N VAL A 155 -4.66 3.01 -1.85
CA VAL A 155 -4.91 1.77 -1.09
C VAL A 155 -3.63 1.47 -0.34
N GLY A 156 -3.67 1.48 0.98
CA GLY A 156 -2.49 1.22 1.78
C GLY A 156 -2.58 1.73 3.21
N GLU A 157 -1.42 1.91 3.83
CA GLU A 157 -1.27 2.35 5.21
C GLU A 157 -1.47 3.85 5.37
N TRP A 158 -2.11 4.24 6.46
CA TRP A 158 -2.34 5.60 6.92
C TRP A 158 -1.77 5.76 8.32
N LYS A 159 -1.22 6.93 8.63
CA LYS A 159 -0.75 7.25 9.99
C LYS A 159 -0.98 8.72 10.27
N LYS A 160 -1.87 9.02 11.22
CA LYS A 160 -2.27 10.38 11.59
C LYS A 160 -2.70 11.19 10.36
N ASP A 161 -3.66 10.65 9.61
CA ASP A 161 -4.19 11.22 8.37
C ASP A 161 -3.23 11.33 7.17
N VAL A 162 -1.97 10.93 7.32
CA VAL A 162 -1.02 10.90 6.22
C VAL A 162 -1.04 9.52 5.56
N TYR A 163 -1.42 9.48 4.29
CA TYR A 163 -1.23 8.29 3.45
C TYR A 163 0.26 7.99 3.35
N LYS A 164 0.63 6.78 3.73
CA LYS A 164 2.00 6.30 3.71
C LYS A 164 2.29 5.57 2.41
N GLY A 165 1.37 4.75 1.92
CA GLY A 165 1.56 3.90 0.75
C GLY A 165 1.11 2.49 1.03
N GLU A 166 1.09 1.62 0.02
CA GLU A 166 0.91 0.19 0.23
C GLU A 166 2.10 -0.37 1.03
N ARG A 167 1.85 -1.01 2.17
CA ARG A 167 2.86 -1.78 2.89
C ARG A 167 2.81 -3.21 2.37
N LEU A 168 3.81 -3.60 1.58
CA LEU A 168 3.87 -4.97 1.07
C LEU A 168 4.08 -5.96 2.22
N SER A 169 3.16 -6.91 2.35
CA SER A 169 3.42 -8.17 3.04
C SER A 169 4.11 -9.12 2.07
N TYR A 170 5.18 -9.75 2.54
CA TYR A 170 5.96 -10.72 1.79
C TYR A 170 5.53 -12.13 2.21
N THR A 171 4.77 -12.77 1.33
CA THR A 171 4.19 -14.11 1.49
C THR A 171 4.64 -14.99 0.32
N ALA A 172 4.44 -16.31 0.43
CA ALA A 172 4.78 -17.25 -0.63
C ALA A 172 4.00 -17.02 -1.96
N ASP A 173 2.87 -16.32 -1.92
CA ASP A 173 2.03 -16.04 -3.11
C ASP A 173 2.58 -14.89 -3.97
N ARG A 174 3.58 -14.15 -3.49
CA ARG A 174 4.26 -13.13 -4.28
C ARG A 174 5.14 -13.79 -5.33
N ILE A 175 5.29 -13.11 -6.45
CA ILE A 175 6.13 -13.60 -7.55
C ILE A 175 7.55 -13.08 -7.36
N TYR A 176 8.42 -13.93 -6.82
CA TYR A 176 9.81 -13.59 -6.60
C TYR A 176 10.70 -13.94 -7.79
N GLY A 177 11.76 -13.19 -7.96
CA GLY A 177 12.86 -13.52 -8.84
C GLY A 177 14.19 -13.17 -8.21
N ILE A 178 15.25 -13.51 -8.92
CA ILE A 178 16.62 -13.22 -8.51
C ILE A 178 17.39 -12.61 -9.66
N ASP A 179 18.44 -11.88 -9.36
CA ASP A 179 19.43 -11.53 -10.37
C ASP A 179 20.83 -12.01 -9.99
N LEU A 180 21.58 -12.40 -11.02
CA LEU A 180 22.83 -13.14 -10.91
C LEU A 180 23.95 -12.42 -11.66
N SER A 181 25.15 -12.50 -11.10
CA SER A 181 26.37 -12.04 -11.73
C SER A 181 27.56 -12.91 -11.29
N LYS A 182 28.78 -12.52 -11.69
CA LYS A 182 30.01 -13.17 -11.22
C LYS A 182 30.12 -13.29 -9.69
N TYR A 183 29.41 -12.46 -8.92
CA TYR A 183 29.52 -12.43 -7.46
C TYR A 183 28.95 -13.69 -6.80
N GLN A 184 28.00 -14.39 -7.42
CA GLN A 184 27.46 -15.65 -6.91
C GLN A 184 28.41 -16.84 -7.08
N HIS A 185 29.50 -16.68 -7.84
CA HIS A 185 30.46 -17.76 -8.12
C HIS A 185 31.79 -17.60 -7.40
N GLY A 186 32.15 -16.41 -6.91
CA GLY A 186 33.48 -16.12 -6.39
C GLY A 186 33.49 -15.58 -4.98
N LYS A 187 34.15 -16.29 -4.04
CA LYS A 187 34.52 -15.73 -2.72
C LYS A 187 36.03 -15.91 -2.52
N GLY A 188 36.77 -14.82 -2.71
CA GLY A 188 38.23 -14.87 -2.75
C GLY A 188 38.73 -15.83 -3.84
N ARG A 189 39.54 -16.82 -3.43
CA ARG A 189 40.08 -17.85 -4.35
C ARG A 189 39.12 -19.00 -4.63
N LYS A 190 38.03 -19.14 -3.85
CA LYS A 190 37.07 -20.23 -4.02
C LYS A 190 36.09 -19.93 -5.16
N ARG A 191 35.63 -21.00 -5.81
CA ARG A 191 34.63 -20.99 -6.87
C ARG A 191 33.45 -21.86 -6.47
N TYR A 192 32.24 -21.39 -6.75
CA TYR A 192 30.99 -22.06 -6.40
C TYR A 192 30.12 -22.21 -7.65
N GLY A 193 29.51 -23.38 -7.80
CA GLY A 193 28.43 -23.60 -8.74
C GLY A 193 27.09 -23.18 -8.14
N ILE A 194 26.07 -23.05 -8.99
CA ILE A 194 24.69 -22.87 -8.57
C ILE A 194 23.98 -24.22 -8.68
N ASP A 195 23.34 -24.66 -7.60
CA ASP A 195 22.45 -25.82 -7.60
C ASP A 195 21.04 -25.37 -8.00
N TRP A 196 20.78 -25.44 -9.31
CA TRP A 196 19.56 -24.96 -9.93
C TRP A 196 18.29 -25.73 -9.50
N GLN A 197 18.43 -26.99 -9.07
CA GLN A 197 17.28 -27.80 -8.65
C GLN A 197 16.78 -27.44 -7.25
N ARG A 198 17.60 -26.74 -6.47
CA ARG A 198 17.31 -26.37 -5.08
C ARG A 198 16.96 -24.91 -4.87
N LEU A 199 16.81 -24.13 -5.95
CA LEU A 199 16.58 -22.68 -5.85
C LEU A 199 15.27 -22.36 -5.16
N ARG A 200 15.39 -21.94 -3.90
CA ARG A 200 14.32 -21.39 -3.07
C ARG A 200 14.87 -20.24 -2.26
N ILE A 201 14.15 -19.12 -2.24
CA ILE A 201 14.53 -17.97 -1.43
C ILE A 201 14.31 -18.36 0.02
N SER A 202 15.38 -18.33 0.81
CA SER A 202 15.40 -18.75 2.21
C SER A 202 15.54 -17.57 3.17
N HIS A 203 15.89 -16.38 2.67
CA HIS A 203 15.96 -15.16 3.47
C HIS A 203 15.82 -13.92 2.59
N LEU A 204 15.01 -12.94 3.02
CA LEU A 204 14.77 -11.70 2.26
C LEU A 204 15.74 -10.57 2.63
N GLY A 205 16.88 -10.87 3.23
CA GLY A 205 17.89 -9.88 3.60
C GLY A 205 17.52 -9.03 4.82
N THR A 206 18.54 -8.38 5.38
CA THR A 206 18.52 -7.67 6.67
C THR A 206 18.58 -6.16 6.55
N LEU A 207 18.98 -5.61 5.39
CA LEU A 207 19.17 -4.16 5.22
C LEU A 207 17.90 -3.31 5.41
N SER A 208 16.72 -3.92 5.31
CA SER A 208 15.43 -3.25 5.53
C SER A 208 14.45 -4.18 6.24
N ARG A 209 13.60 -3.59 7.11
CA ARG A 209 12.51 -4.33 7.77
C ARG A 209 11.49 -4.77 6.73
N LYS A 210 11.14 -6.05 6.77
CA LYS A 210 10.19 -6.68 5.87
C LYS A 210 9.05 -7.28 6.69
N ASN A 211 7.82 -7.05 6.26
CA ASN A 211 6.65 -7.67 6.88
C ASN A 211 6.48 -9.08 6.30
N ILE A 212 7.16 -10.04 6.91
CA ILE A 212 7.16 -11.45 6.48
C ILE A 212 6.08 -12.19 7.27
N GLN A 213 5.28 -13.00 6.58
CA GLN A 213 4.30 -13.88 7.23
C GLN A 213 4.77 -15.34 7.06
N GLY A 214 4.98 -16.04 8.17
CA GLY A 214 5.50 -17.42 8.15
C GLY A 214 7.00 -17.50 7.85
N ASP A 215 7.45 -18.73 7.57
CA ASP A 215 8.85 -19.01 7.22
C ASP A 215 9.13 -18.65 5.75
N VAL A 216 10.34 -18.13 5.51
CA VAL A 216 10.79 -17.79 4.15
C VAL A 216 11.28 -19.06 3.47
N ASP A 217 10.42 -19.60 2.63
CA ASP A 217 10.75 -20.68 1.70
C ASP A 217 10.00 -20.45 0.38
N TYR A 218 10.47 -19.48 -0.40
CA TYR A 218 9.72 -18.96 -1.55
C TYR A 218 10.30 -19.44 -2.89
N LYS A 219 9.40 -19.72 -3.84
CA LYS A 219 9.78 -20.13 -5.19
C LYS A 219 10.50 -18.99 -5.93
N VAL A 220 11.60 -19.32 -6.61
CA VAL A 220 12.17 -18.45 -7.65
C VAL A 220 11.35 -18.60 -8.92
N SER A 221 10.71 -17.51 -9.38
CA SER A 221 9.80 -17.53 -10.54
C SER A 221 10.39 -16.90 -11.79
N PHE A 222 11.46 -16.11 -11.69
CA PHE A 222 12.21 -15.58 -12.83
C PHE A 222 13.66 -15.26 -12.45
N VAL A 223 14.54 -15.20 -13.45
CA VAL A 223 15.99 -14.97 -13.25
C VAL A 223 16.49 -13.92 -14.24
N PHE A 224 17.17 -12.88 -13.76
CA PHE A 224 17.96 -11.98 -14.59
C PHE A 224 19.46 -12.28 -14.43
N ILE A 225 20.23 -12.24 -15.51
CA ILE A 225 21.65 -12.62 -15.48
C ILE A 225 22.48 -11.54 -16.15
N LYS A 226 23.53 -11.08 -15.46
CA LYS A 226 24.49 -10.12 -16.01
C LYS A 226 25.19 -10.75 -17.19
N SER A 227 25.12 -10.10 -18.35
CA SER A 227 25.95 -10.48 -19.49
C SER A 227 27.17 -9.59 -19.59
N THR A 228 26.98 -8.28 -19.75
CA THR A 228 28.06 -7.37 -20.10
C THR A 228 28.06 -6.10 -19.27
N GLU A 229 29.19 -5.38 -19.30
CA GLU A 229 29.35 -4.06 -18.73
C GLU A 229 30.19 -3.17 -19.66
N GLY A 230 29.68 -1.98 -19.97
CA GLY A 230 30.33 -1.05 -20.90
C GLY A 230 30.61 -1.69 -22.27
N THR A 231 31.86 -1.67 -22.70
CA THR A 231 32.27 -2.22 -24.02
C THR A 231 33.40 -3.24 -23.91
N SER A 232 33.70 -3.72 -22.71
CA SER A 232 34.90 -4.53 -22.47
C SER A 232 34.75 -5.63 -21.44
N VAL A 233 33.68 -5.63 -20.64
CA VAL A 233 33.50 -6.62 -19.59
C VAL A 233 32.41 -7.59 -20.01
N LEU A 234 32.78 -8.87 -20.10
CA LEU A 234 31.89 -10.00 -20.23
C LEU A 234 31.87 -10.77 -18.90
N ASN A 235 30.67 -11.09 -18.39
CA ASN A 235 30.52 -11.97 -17.25
C ASN A 235 30.90 -13.41 -17.67
N PRO A 236 31.97 -14.00 -17.11
CA PRO A 236 32.44 -15.31 -17.54
C PRO A 236 31.47 -16.45 -17.22
N TYR A 237 30.50 -16.24 -16.31
CA TYR A 237 29.48 -17.24 -15.96
C TYR A 237 28.17 -17.08 -16.74
N TYR A 238 28.03 -16.00 -17.52
CA TYR A 238 26.77 -15.66 -18.18
C TYR A 238 26.21 -16.82 -19.03
N ALA A 239 27.03 -17.38 -19.92
CA ALA A 239 26.57 -18.42 -20.84
C ALA A 239 26.14 -19.69 -20.10
N SER A 240 26.90 -20.10 -19.07
CA SER A 240 26.57 -21.29 -18.27
C SER A 240 25.32 -21.09 -17.43
N ASP A 241 25.17 -19.92 -16.80
CA ASP A 241 24.01 -19.62 -15.95
C ASP A 241 22.75 -19.45 -16.79
N TYR A 242 22.84 -18.77 -17.94
CA TYR A 242 21.74 -18.62 -18.88
C TYR A 242 21.23 -19.98 -19.38
N ALA A 243 22.15 -20.85 -19.81
CA ALA A 243 21.79 -22.19 -20.28
C ALA A 243 21.16 -23.04 -19.15
N ALA A 244 21.73 -22.98 -17.94
CA ALA A 244 21.22 -23.73 -16.81
C ALA A 244 19.84 -23.22 -16.34
N ALA A 245 19.63 -21.90 -16.28
CA ALA A 245 18.35 -21.30 -15.95
C ALA A 245 17.24 -21.74 -16.92
N ARG A 246 17.52 -21.68 -18.24
CA ARG A 246 16.57 -22.14 -19.26
C ARG A 246 16.27 -23.64 -19.17
N ARG A 247 17.29 -24.48 -18.96
CA ARG A 247 17.10 -25.94 -18.79
C ARG A 247 16.23 -26.29 -17.59
N ASN A 248 16.26 -25.47 -16.54
CA ASN A 248 15.41 -25.64 -15.35
C ASN A 248 14.05 -24.91 -15.49
N GLY A 249 13.71 -24.40 -16.68
CA GLY A 249 12.39 -23.85 -16.98
C GLY A 249 12.14 -22.42 -16.48
N TYR A 250 13.17 -21.70 -16.03
CA TYR A 250 13.00 -20.32 -15.57
C TYR A 250 12.77 -19.38 -16.76
N PRO A 251 11.86 -18.40 -16.65
CA PRO A 251 11.89 -17.20 -17.48
C PRO A 251 13.22 -16.46 -17.24
N VAL A 252 14.03 -16.30 -18.28
CA VAL A 252 15.36 -15.68 -18.19
C VAL A 252 15.39 -14.34 -18.89
N GLY A 253 15.93 -13.31 -18.23
CA GLY A 253 16.31 -12.05 -18.85
C GLY A 253 17.81 -11.80 -18.76
N THR A 254 18.34 -11.04 -19.72
CA THR A 254 19.76 -10.69 -19.77
C THR A 254 19.95 -9.20 -19.51
N TYR A 255 20.90 -8.83 -18.65
CA TYR A 255 21.15 -7.42 -18.33
C TYR A 255 22.55 -6.92 -18.67
N HIS A 256 22.63 -5.62 -18.96
CA HIS A 256 23.85 -4.86 -19.26
C HIS A 256 24.09 -3.78 -18.19
N PHE A 257 25.28 -3.74 -17.59
CA PHE A 257 25.66 -2.68 -16.68
C PHE A 257 26.23 -1.47 -17.44
N PHE A 258 25.56 -0.32 -17.31
CA PHE A 258 25.91 0.89 -18.03
C PHE A 258 27.24 1.50 -17.56
N SER A 259 28.05 1.96 -18.51
CA SER A 259 29.29 2.71 -18.27
C SER A 259 29.22 4.11 -18.85
N HIS A 260 29.75 5.09 -18.11
CA HIS A 260 29.88 6.48 -18.57
C HIS A 260 30.99 6.66 -19.63
N ARG A 261 31.86 5.66 -19.82
CA ARG A 261 33.09 5.77 -20.62
C ARG A 261 32.88 5.60 -22.13
N SER A 262 31.70 5.16 -22.57
CA SER A 262 31.40 4.89 -23.97
C SER A 262 30.00 5.36 -24.35
N THR A 263 29.71 5.41 -25.64
CA THR A 263 28.38 5.82 -26.12
C THR A 263 27.34 4.73 -25.87
N GLY A 264 26.06 5.09 -25.87
CA GLY A 264 24.98 4.12 -25.73
C GLY A 264 24.95 3.08 -26.83
N ALA A 265 25.12 3.50 -28.09
CA ALA A 265 25.17 2.60 -29.24
C ALA A 265 26.33 1.59 -29.16
N GLN A 266 27.54 2.02 -28.77
CA GLN A 266 28.68 1.11 -28.61
C GLN A 266 28.41 0.04 -27.54
N GLN A 267 27.84 0.45 -26.41
CA GLN A 267 27.45 -0.46 -25.33
C GLN A 267 26.33 -1.42 -25.76
N ALA A 268 25.34 -0.92 -26.51
CA ALA A 268 24.25 -1.75 -27.03
C ALA A 268 24.75 -2.81 -28.01
N LEU A 269 25.65 -2.44 -28.93
CA LEU A 269 26.26 -3.40 -29.86
C LEU A 269 27.12 -4.43 -29.12
N TYR A 270 27.89 -3.99 -28.13
CA TYR A 270 28.67 -4.92 -27.29
C TYR A 270 27.75 -5.90 -26.54
N PHE A 271 26.66 -5.40 -25.95
CA PHE A 271 25.65 -6.23 -25.31
C PHE A 271 25.04 -7.25 -26.27
N LEU A 272 24.57 -6.80 -27.44
CA LEU A 272 23.91 -7.66 -28.44
C LEU A 272 24.85 -8.74 -28.99
N ASN A 273 26.14 -8.44 -29.16
CA ASN A 273 27.12 -9.39 -29.69
C ASN A 273 27.53 -10.49 -28.69
N HIS A 274 27.32 -10.27 -27.39
CA HIS A 274 27.77 -11.20 -26.35
C HIS A 274 26.62 -11.78 -25.51
N SER A 275 25.38 -11.46 -25.85
CA SER A 275 24.19 -11.86 -25.08
C SER A 275 23.28 -12.76 -25.90
N HIS A 276 22.61 -13.68 -25.21
CA HIS A 276 21.51 -14.46 -25.73
C HIS A 276 20.19 -13.73 -25.51
N ILE A 277 19.40 -13.66 -26.59
CA ILE A 277 18.04 -13.12 -26.61
C ILE A 277 17.23 -14.03 -27.53
N GLN A 278 16.77 -15.14 -26.96
CA GLN A 278 16.08 -16.21 -27.67
C GLN A 278 14.57 -16.14 -27.45
N LYS A 279 13.81 -16.85 -28.29
CA LYS A 279 12.37 -17.02 -28.11
C LYS A 279 12.05 -17.48 -26.68
N GLY A 280 11.09 -16.80 -26.06
CA GLY A 280 10.67 -17.04 -24.68
C GLY A 280 11.45 -16.29 -23.60
N ASP A 281 12.56 -15.60 -23.94
CA ASP A 281 13.29 -14.77 -22.97
C ASP A 281 12.49 -13.53 -22.57
N LEU A 282 12.76 -13.05 -21.35
CA LEU A 282 12.32 -11.74 -20.87
C LEU A 282 13.06 -10.62 -21.59
N PRO A 283 12.50 -9.38 -21.60
CA PRO A 283 13.16 -8.25 -22.24
C PRO A 283 14.57 -7.98 -21.70
N PRO A 284 15.49 -7.50 -22.56
CA PRO A 284 16.79 -7.01 -22.13
C PRO A 284 16.69 -5.93 -21.07
N VAL A 285 17.62 -5.89 -20.14
CA VAL A 285 17.67 -4.87 -19.09
C VAL A 285 18.89 -3.98 -19.25
N LEU A 286 18.69 -2.65 -19.16
CA LEU A 286 19.77 -1.70 -18.92
C LEU A 286 19.84 -1.39 -17.43
N ASP A 287 20.94 -1.77 -16.79
CA ASP A 287 21.26 -1.40 -15.42
C ASP A 287 21.99 -0.04 -15.43
N LEU A 288 21.31 0.98 -14.90
CA LEU A 288 21.71 2.38 -14.94
C LEU A 288 21.95 2.94 -13.54
N GLU A 289 23.18 2.79 -13.06
CA GLU A 289 23.58 3.27 -11.72
C GLU A 289 24.83 4.19 -11.71
N PRO A 290 24.93 5.22 -12.59
CA PRO A 290 26.10 6.08 -12.59
C PRO A 290 26.15 6.98 -11.34
N LEU A 291 27.37 7.21 -10.84
CA LEU A 291 27.62 8.19 -9.79
C LEU A 291 27.38 9.63 -10.31
N PRO A 292 27.03 10.60 -9.44
CA PRO A 292 26.86 11.99 -9.86
C PRO A 292 28.08 12.57 -10.61
N SER A 293 29.29 12.18 -10.20
CA SER A 293 30.53 12.55 -10.87
C SER A 293 30.61 12.02 -12.30
N GLN A 294 30.17 10.79 -12.53
CA GLN A 294 30.11 10.16 -13.84
C GLN A 294 29.02 10.82 -14.72
N VAL A 295 27.88 11.20 -14.12
CA VAL A 295 26.86 11.99 -14.82
C VAL A 295 27.42 13.32 -15.29
N LYS A 296 28.19 14.03 -14.44
CA LYS A 296 28.88 15.27 -14.83
C LYS A 296 29.84 15.03 -16.01
N GLN A 297 30.64 13.96 -15.97
CA GLN A 297 31.57 13.60 -17.05
C GLN A 297 30.86 13.30 -18.38
N MET A 298 29.61 12.83 -18.34
CA MET A 298 28.81 12.60 -19.56
C MET A 298 28.24 13.88 -20.18
N GLY A 299 28.46 15.05 -19.58
CA GLY A 299 27.81 16.31 -19.96
C GLY A 299 26.52 16.57 -19.19
N GLY A 300 26.44 16.10 -17.94
CA GLY A 300 25.27 16.23 -17.09
C GLY A 300 24.12 15.30 -17.49
N ALA A 301 22.93 15.57 -16.93
CA ALA A 301 21.74 14.74 -17.15
C ALA A 301 21.37 14.64 -18.65
N VAL A 302 21.49 15.74 -19.41
CA VAL A 302 21.21 15.77 -20.85
C VAL A 302 22.11 14.79 -21.60
N GLY A 303 23.42 14.85 -21.33
CA GLY A 303 24.40 13.98 -21.98
C GLY A 303 24.25 12.51 -21.60
N MET A 304 23.94 12.22 -20.33
CA MET A 304 23.59 10.87 -19.87
C MET A 304 22.35 10.34 -20.59
N TRP A 305 21.24 11.09 -20.58
CA TRP A 305 19.99 10.62 -21.18
C TRP A 305 20.10 10.44 -22.70
N ARG A 306 20.92 11.25 -23.40
CA ARG A 306 21.24 11.00 -24.81
C ARG A 306 21.90 9.63 -25.03
N ARG A 307 22.83 9.23 -24.15
CA ARG A 307 23.48 7.91 -24.21
C ARG A 307 22.49 6.79 -23.87
N VAL A 308 21.68 6.97 -22.82
CA VAL A 308 20.66 5.99 -22.42
C VAL A 308 19.64 5.74 -23.54
N ARG A 309 19.08 6.81 -24.14
CA ARG A 309 18.16 6.69 -25.28
C ARG A 309 18.78 5.92 -26.44
N SER A 310 20.03 6.25 -26.78
CA SER A 310 20.77 5.57 -27.85
C SER A 310 20.91 4.07 -27.56
N TRP A 311 21.17 3.66 -26.32
CA TRP A 311 21.22 2.24 -25.95
C TRP A 311 19.84 1.58 -26.09
N LEU A 312 18.81 2.16 -25.45
CA LEU A 312 17.45 1.62 -25.42
C LEU A 312 16.90 1.41 -26.84
N GLN A 313 16.99 2.43 -27.68
CA GLN A 313 16.50 2.38 -29.06
C GLN A 313 17.28 1.37 -29.91
N THR A 314 18.60 1.26 -29.72
CA THR A 314 19.42 0.30 -30.47
C THR A 314 19.02 -1.13 -30.12
N VAL A 315 18.87 -1.44 -28.83
CA VAL A 315 18.47 -2.78 -28.38
C VAL A 315 17.04 -3.08 -28.80
N GLU A 316 16.11 -2.14 -28.65
CA GLU A 316 14.73 -2.31 -29.10
C GLU A 316 14.64 -2.60 -30.60
N LYS A 317 15.37 -1.84 -31.42
CA LYS A 317 15.42 -2.04 -32.87
C LYS A 317 15.94 -3.43 -33.26
N HIS A 318 16.97 -3.93 -32.59
CA HIS A 318 17.56 -5.24 -32.91
C HIS A 318 16.74 -6.42 -32.40
N THR A 319 16.12 -6.26 -31.23
CA THR A 319 15.45 -7.36 -30.54
C THR A 319 13.95 -7.38 -30.80
N GLY A 320 13.35 -6.27 -31.24
CA GLY A 320 11.91 -6.09 -31.29
C GLY A 320 11.25 -6.11 -29.91
N MET A 321 12.04 -5.96 -28.84
CA MET A 321 11.58 -5.98 -27.46
C MET A 321 11.89 -4.66 -26.80
N GLN A 322 10.91 -4.09 -26.11
CA GLN A 322 11.11 -2.92 -25.29
C GLN A 322 11.97 -3.26 -24.06
N PRO A 323 13.20 -2.72 -23.91
CA PRO A 323 14.05 -3.03 -22.77
C PRO A 323 13.47 -2.54 -21.43
N ILE A 324 13.88 -3.18 -20.35
CA ILE A 324 13.59 -2.75 -18.97
C ILE A 324 14.72 -1.84 -18.48
N LEU A 325 14.38 -0.76 -17.80
CA LEU A 325 15.34 0.14 -17.18
C LEU A 325 15.46 -0.18 -15.69
N TYR A 326 16.63 -0.67 -15.27
CA TYR A 326 16.96 -0.84 -13.86
C TYR A 326 17.62 0.42 -13.29
N ILE A 327 17.03 0.99 -12.24
CA ILE A 327 17.46 2.25 -11.61
C ILE A 327 17.13 2.26 -10.12
N SER A 328 17.92 2.97 -9.31
CA SER A 328 17.61 3.16 -7.89
C SER A 328 16.56 4.25 -7.63
N GLN A 329 15.89 4.21 -6.47
CA GLN A 329 14.99 5.29 -6.04
C GLN A 329 15.67 6.66 -6.01
N THR A 330 16.93 6.71 -5.58
CA THR A 330 17.70 7.95 -5.56
C THR A 330 17.93 8.48 -6.97
N PHE A 331 18.16 7.58 -7.93
CA PHE A 331 18.29 7.94 -9.34
C PHE A 331 16.97 8.47 -9.91
N VAL A 332 15.84 7.82 -9.61
CA VAL A 332 14.50 8.30 -9.98
C VAL A 332 14.30 9.74 -9.55
N ASN A 333 14.50 10.02 -8.25
CA ASN A 333 14.26 11.34 -7.67
C ASN A 333 15.17 12.44 -8.26
N ARG A 334 16.38 12.07 -8.71
CA ARG A 334 17.38 13.04 -9.15
C ARG A 334 17.33 13.33 -10.65
N TYR A 335 17.01 12.32 -11.47
CA TYR A 335 17.25 12.40 -12.90
C TYR A 335 16.06 12.03 -13.79
N LEU A 336 15.09 11.25 -13.30
CA LEU A 336 14.07 10.67 -14.19
C LEU A 336 13.09 11.70 -14.75
N ASP A 337 12.77 12.76 -14.00
CA ASP A 337 11.89 13.85 -14.48
C ASP A 337 12.51 14.64 -15.65
N ALA A 338 13.83 14.56 -15.85
CA ALA A 338 14.50 15.13 -17.02
C ALA A 338 14.39 14.26 -18.29
N ALA A 339 13.72 13.11 -18.22
CA ALA A 339 13.46 12.20 -19.33
C ALA A 339 12.02 11.67 -19.31
N PRO A 340 11.00 12.54 -19.47
CA PRO A 340 9.60 12.13 -19.46
C PRO A 340 9.28 11.09 -20.55
N ASP A 341 9.96 11.18 -21.70
CA ASP A 341 9.87 10.20 -22.78
C ASP A 341 10.22 8.79 -22.30
N ILE A 342 11.29 8.65 -21.51
CA ILE A 342 11.70 7.37 -20.93
C ILE A 342 10.78 6.95 -19.78
N LYS A 343 10.48 7.88 -18.87
CA LYS A 343 9.64 7.66 -17.68
C LYS A 343 8.29 7.04 -18.02
N HIS A 344 7.67 7.49 -19.11
CA HIS A 344 6.34 7.04 -19.51
C HIS A 344 6.36 5.84 -20.47
N THR A 345 7.46 5.64 -21.21
CA THR A 345 7.53 4.61 -22.25
C THR A 345 8.06 3.29 -21.70
N TYR A 346 9.22 3.33 -21.04
CA TYR A 346 9.96 2.12 -20.69
C TYR A 346 9.54 1.55 -19.33
N PRO A 347 9.44 0.23 -19.20
CA PRO A 347 9.19 -0.41 -17.92
C PRO A 347 10.38 -0.27 -16.98
N VAL A 348 10.10 -0.08 -15.69
CA VAL A 348 11.12 0.13 -14.65
C VAL A 348 11.23 -1.10 -13.75
N TRP A 349 12.48 -1.52 -13.55
CA TRP A 349 12.88 -2.37 -12.43
C TRP A 349 13.58 -1.48 -11.39
N ILE A 350 12.97 -1.25 -10.23
CA ILE A 350 13.53 -0.30 -9.26
C ILE A 350 14.33 -0.99 -8.16
N ALA A 351 15.52 -0.49 -7.87
CA ALA A 351 16.26 -0.80 -6.65
C ALA A 351 15.82 0.13 -5.52
N ARG A 352 15.16 -0.43 -4.51
CA ARG A 352 14.62 0.35 -3.40
C ARG A 352 14.48 -0.48 -2.14
N TYR A 353 14.98 0.03 -1.02
CA TYR A 353 14.93 -0.70 0.25
C TYR A 353 14.02 -0.03 1.29
N GLY A 354 13.06 0.79 0.83
CA GLY A 354 12.07 1.50 1.65
C GLY A 354 10.64 0.98 1.48
N GLU A 355 9.68 1.55 2.21
CA GLU A 355 8.34 0.95 2.37
C GLU A 355 7.30 1.31 1.27
N TYR A 356 7.47 2.40 0.51
CA TYR A 356 6.42 2.94 -0.40
C TYR A 356 6.66 2.85 -1.92
N LYS A 357 5.59 2.69 -2.71
CA LYS A 357 5.67 2.60 -4.19
C LYS A 357 6.01 3.96 -4.86
N PRO A 358 7.01 4.03 -5.77
CA PRO A 358 7.32 5.21 -6.58
C PRO A 358 6.32 5.42 -7.75
N ASP A 359 6.16 6.67 -8.17
CA ASP A 359 5.38 7.04 -9.37
C ASP A 359 6.14 6.76 -10.67
N VAL A 360 6.24 5.47 -11.03
CA VAL A 360 6.87 4.95 -12.26
C VAL A 360 6.08 3.75 -12.79
N LYS A 361 6.29 3.38 -14.06
CA LYS A 361 5.78 2.13 -14.68
C LYS A 361 6.51 0.91 -14.12
N LEU A 362 6.27 0.62 -12.84
CA LEU A 362 6.95 -0.40 -12.06
C LEU A 362 6.54 -1.81 -12.50
N TRP A 363 7.50 -2.59 -12.99
CA TRP A 363 7.33 -4.03 -13.25
C TRP A 363 7.97 -4.88 -12.17
N ILE A 364 9.19 -4.53 -11.77
CA ILE A 364 9.97 -5.33 -10.83
C ILE A 364 10.53 -4.41 -9.76
N TRP A 365 10.53 -4.89 -8.52
CA TRP A 365 11.14 -4.22 -7.40
C TRP A 365 12.25 -5.12 -6.83
N GLN A 366 13.50 -4.66 -6.87
CA GLN A 366 14.59 -5.27 -6.09
C GLN A 366 14.41 -4.92 -4.61
N LEU A 367 14.03 -5.94 -3.85
CA LEU A 367 13.61 -5.88 -2.46
C LEU A 367 14.80 -5.88 -1.49
N ALA A 368 15.85 -6.63 -1.82
CA ALA A 368 17.03 -6.77 -0.98
C ALA A 368 18.23 -7.18 -1.84
N PRO A 369 19.41 -6.58 -1.63
CA PRO A 369 20.65 -7.02 -2.25
C PRO A 369 21.39 -8.08 -1.40
N ASP A 370 20.85 -8.39 -0.23
CA ASP A 370 21.47 -9.23 0.80
C ASP A 370 20.61 -10.45 1.18
N GLY A 371 19.77 -10.91 0.25
CA GLY A 371 18.98 -12.12 0.46
C GLY A 371 19.81 -13.40 0.40
N HIS A 372 19.20 -14.52 0.78
CA HIS A 372 19.78 -15.84 0.63
C HIS A 372 18.84 -16.76 -0.15
N VAL A 373 19.44 -17.59 -0.99
CA VAL A 373 18.75 -18.53 -1.86
C VAL A 373 19.43 -19.89 -1.70
N ALA A 374 18.66 -20.89 -1.30
CA ALA A 374 19.12 -22.27 -1.27
C ALA A 374 19.68 -22.66 -2.65
N GLY A 375 20.86 -23.29 -2.68
CA GLY A 375 21.55 -23.63 -3.93
C GLY A 375 22.49 -22.54 -4.47
N ILE A 376 22.51 -21.34 -3.90
CA ILE A 376 23.47 -20.27 -4.25
C ILE A 376 24.32 -19.92 -3.04
N HIS A 377 25.63 -19.82 -3.22
CA HIS A 377 26.53 -19.41 -2.16
C HIS A 377 26.64 -17.89 -2.06
N GLY A 378 26.51 -17.35 -0.84
CA GLY A 378 26.62 -15.92 -0.58
C GLY A 378 25.27 -15.20 -0.59
N THR A 379 25.31 -13.88 -0.78
CA THR A 379 24.11 -13.06 -0.90
C THR A 379 23.61 -13.03 -2.33
N VAL A 380 22.31 -12.88 -2.49
CA VAL A 380 21.62 -12.80 -3.78
C VAL A 380 20.62 -11.66 -3.74
N ASP A 381 20.55 -10.92 -4.84
CA ASP A 381 19.59 -9.86 -5.03
C ASP A 381 18.20 -10.47 -5.24
N ILE A 382 17.27 -10.15 -4.35
CA ILE A 382 15.90 -10.66 -4.36
C ILE A 382 14.98 -9.61 -4.97
N ASN A 383 14.20 -10.06 -5.95
CA ASN A 383 13.30 -9.25 -6.73
C ASN A 383 11.85 -9.70 -6.55
N VAL A 384 10.90 -8.78 -6.68
CA VAL A 384 9.47 -9.05 -6.63
C VAL A 384 8.81 -8.42 -7.85
N PHE A 385 8.05 -9.20 -8.61
CA PHE A 385 7.21 -8.68 -9.68
C PHE A 385 6.00 -7.94 -9.08
N ASN A 386 5.66 -6.79 -9.68
CA ASN A 386 4.55 -5.94 -9.25
C ASN A 386 3.20 -6.49 -9.75
N GLY A 387 2.78 -7.61 -9.19
CA GLY A 387 1.52 -8.31 -9.47
C GLY A 387 1.49 -9.69 -8.81
N TYR A 388 0.42 -10.44 -9.04
CA TYR A 388 0.29 -11.84 -8.61
C TYR A 388 0.35 -12.78 -9.82
N GLU A 389 0.13 -14.08 -9.60
CA GLU A 389 0.30 -15.12 -10.60
C GLU A 389 -0.46 -14.82 -11.90
N GLY A 390 -1.70 -14.34 -11.82
CA GLY A 390 -2.52 -14.00 -12.99
C GLY A 390 -1.89 -12.88 -13.84
N GLU A 391 -1.49 -11.77 -13.20
CA GLU A 391 -0.81 -10.67 -13.90
C GLU A 391 0.57 -11.08 -14.41
N PHE A 392 1.26 -11.97 -13.71
CA PHE A 392 2.57 -12.47 -14.13
C PHE A 392 2.46 -13.31 -15.40
N GLN A 393 1.49 -14.23 -15.51
CA GLN A 393 1.29 -15.02 -16.71
C GLN A 393 0.88 -14.17 -17.92
N GLN A 394 0.02 -13.17 -17.70
CA GLN A 394 -0.33 -12.18 -18.73
C GLN A 394 0.89 -11.37 -19.17
N TRP A 395 1.70 -10.93 -18.20
CA TRP A 395 2.94 -10.22 -18.46
C TRP A 395 3.90 -11.06 -19.30
N LEU A 396 4.18 -12.30 -18.91
CA LEU A 396 5.04 -13.23 -19.65
C LEU A 396 4.57 -13.42 -21.10
N THR A 397 3.28 -13.61 -21.31
CA THR A 397 2.69 -13.78 -22.66
C THR A 397 2.91 -12.53 -23.53
N LYS A 398 2.87 -11.34 -22.92
CA LYS A 398 3.01 -10.07 -23.62
C LYS A 398 4.46 -9.71 -23.95
N VAL A 399 5.39 -9.95 -23.03
CA VAL A 399 6.73 -9.35 -23.08
C VAL A 399 7.81 -10.28 -23.58
N ARG A 400 7.57 -11.60 -23.60
CA ARG A 400 8.57 -12.55 -24.03
C ARG A 400 8.89 -12.40 -25.51
N LYS A 401 10.14 -12.69 -25.86
CA LYS A 401 10.59 -12.69 -27.26
C LYS A 401 9.74 -13.68 -28.06
N ARG A 402 9.10 -13.18 -29.12
CA ARG A 402 8.27 -13.97 -30.03
C ARG A 402 9.12 -14.80 -30.98
#